data_AF-X1BMJ4-F1
#
_entry.id   AF-X1BMJ4-F1
#
_cell.length_a   1.000
_cell.length_b   1.000
_cell.length_c   1.000
_cell.angle_alpha   90.00
_cell.angle_beta   90.00
_cell.angle_gamma   90.00
#
_symmetry.space_group_name_H-M   'P 1'
#
loop_
_entity.id
_entity.type
_entity.pdbx_description
1 polymer ?
#
loop_
_entity_poly.entity_id
_entity_poly.type
_entity_poly.pdbx_seq_one_letter_code
_entity_poly.pdbx_strand_id
1 'polypeptide(L)'
;MIGIKEVETPKEVVMDLSGYINDFKSGYKEIIKAKNFFLPAEIISFLDKISKSFGVEDFNFPIDLWAQIVYYSLNYYEQKRDRKEDILEILRILWQGRLASFAIETKDLDMEQSEEVIQQQVGAFKEYKEKMWQ
;
A
#
# COMPACT_ATOMS: atom_id res chain seq x y z
N MET A 1 -16.52 -39.08 11.36
CA MET A 1 -15.32 -38.39 11.86
C MET A 1 -15.20 -37.08 11.10
N ILE A 2 -15.32 -35.96 11.80
CA ILE A 2 -15.12 -34.63 11.22
C ILE A 2 -13.61 -34.45 11.18
N GLY A 3 -13.02 -34.49 9.99
CA GLY A 3 -11.60 -34.24 9.82
C GLY A 3 -11.30 -32.80 10.22
N ILE A 4 -10.58 -32.63 11.33
CA ILE A 4 -9.98 -31.36 11.70
C ILE A 4 -9.02 -31.05 10.55
N LYS A 5 -9.36 -30.10 9.67
CA LYS A 5 -8.37 -29.55 8.75
C LYS A 5 -7.30 -28.95 9.65
N GLU A 6 -6.11 -29.54 9.66
CA GLU A 6 -4.93 -28.85 10.15
C GLU A 6 -4.85 -27.55 9.37
N VAL A 7 -5.14 -26.45 10.06
CA VAL A 7 -4.92 -25.11 9.51
C VAL A 7 -3.41 -24.97 9.49
N GLU A 8 -2.79 -25.17 8.32
CA GLU A 8 -1.37 -24.87 8.14
C GLU A 8 -1.15 -23.41 8.55
N THR A 9 -0.51 -23.21 9.70
CA THR A 9 -0.11 -21.88 10.15
C THR A 9 0.92 -21.33 9.15
N PRO A 10 0.70 -20.14 8.58
CA PRO A 10 1.65 -19.53 7.66
C PRO A 10 3.04 -19.47 8.29
N LYS A 11 4.08 -19.77 7.50
CA LYS A 11 5.47 -19.63 7.97
C LYS A 11 5.73 -18.16 8.32
N GLU A 12 6.35 -17.95 9.47
CA GLU A 12 6.72 -16.62 9.95
C GLU A 12 7.62 -15.92 8.91
N VAL A 13 7.20 -14.75 8.45
CA VAL A 13 7.95 -13.93 7.50
C VAL A 13 8.72 -12.87 8.29
N VAL A 14 10.03 -13.02 8.38
CA VAL A 14 10.90 -12.00 8.99
C VAL A 14 11.06 -10.84 8.00
N MET A 15 10.41 -9.71 8.28
CA MET A 15 10.46 -8.49 7.47
C MET A 15 11.13 -7.34 8.24
N ASP A 16 12.02 -6.61 7.58
CA ASP A 16 12.62 -5.37 8.12
C ASP A 16 11.65 -4.17 7.99
N LEU A 17 10.61 -4.14 8.82
CA LEU A 17 9.57 -3.09 8.78
C LEU A 17 10.17 -1.67 8.84
N SER A 18 11.18 -1.47 9.68
CA SER A 18 11.86 -0.18 9.82
C SER A 18 12.56 0.23 8.51
N GLY A 19 13.21 -0.72 7.83
CA GLY A 19 13.80 -0.54 6.51
C GLY A 19 12.76 -0.10 5.47
N TYR A 20 11.67 -0.87 5.32
CA TYR A 20 10.58 -0.55 4.38
C TYR A 20 9.95 0.84 4.63
N ILE A 21 9.75 1.21 5.90
CA ILE A 21 9.23 2.53 6.29
C ILE A 21 10.23 3.64 5.93
N ASN A 22 11.53 3.42 6.18
CA ASN A 22 12.57 4.40 5.86
C ASN A 22 12.75 4.59 4.36
N ASP A 23 12.64 3.52 3.58
CA ASP A 23 12.69 3.55 2.11
C ASP A 23 11.48 4.31 1.55
N PHE A 24 10.29 4.08 2.10
CA PHE A 24 9.10 4.88 1.79
C PHE A 24 9.32 6.37 2.11
N LYS A 25 9.79 6.70 3.33
CA LYS A 25 9.99 8.10 3.77
C LYS A 25 11.02 8.82 2.90
N SER A 26 12.14 8.17 2.61
CA SER A 26 13.22 8.72 1.78
C SER A 26 12.76 8.90 0.34
N GLY A 27 12.17 7.86 -0.26
CA GLY A 27 11.63 7.92 -1.61
C GLY A 27 10.51 8.95 -1.77
N TYR A 28 9.65 9.11 -0.75
CA TYR A 28 8.62 10.15 -0.76
C TYR A 28 9.24 11.56 -0.83
N LYS A 29 10.25 11.82 0.01
CA LYS A 29 10.92 13.12 0.09
C LYS A 29 11.72 13.42 -1.18
N GLU A 30 12.44 12.45 -1.71
CA GLU A 30 13.42 12.64 -2.80
C GLU A 30 12.78 12.59 -4.19
N ILE A 31 11.76 11.73 -4.37
CA ILE A 31 11.20 11.43 -5.69
C ILE A 31 9.75 11.91 -5.76
N ILE A 32 8.88 11.42 -4.86
CA ILE A 32 7.43 11.64 -5.00
C ILE A 32 7.09 13.12 -4.90
N LYS A 33 7.69 13.87 -3.97
CA LYS A 33 7.48 15.32 -3.84
C LYS A 33 7.77 16.12 -5.12
N ALA A 34 8.71 15.66 -5.94
CA ALA A 34 9.09 16.33 -7.19
C ALA A 34 8.32 15.80 -8.41
N LYS A 35 7.85 14.54 -8.37
CA LYS A 35 7.28 13.83 -9.52
C LYS A 35 5.81 13.43 -9.35
N ASN A 36 5.06 14.04 -8.44
CA ASN A 36 3.65 13.71 -8.14
C ASN A 36 2.60 14.18 -9.18
N PHE A 37 2.97 14.36 -10.45
CA PHE A 37 2.14 14.99 -11.49
C PHE A 37 0.79 14.29 -11.78
N PHE A 38 0.64 13.04 -11.35
CA PHE A 38 -0.58 12.24 -11.54
C PHE A 38 -1.39 12.03 -10.26
N LEU A 39 -0.91 12.51 -9.12
CA LEU A 39 -1.57 12.35 -7.83
C LEU A 39 -2.28 13.65 -7.45
N PRO A 40 -3.57 13.59 -7.07
CA PRO A 40 -4.28 14.75 -6.53
C PRO A 40 -3.60 15.34 -5.29
N ALA A 41 -3.77 16.63 -5.07
CA ALA A 41 -3.22 17.33 -3.91
C ALA A 41 -3.67 16.72 -2.57
N GLU A 42 -4.89 16.20 -2.51
CA GLU A 42 -5.42 15.51 -1.32
C GLU A 42 -4.62 14.24 -1.01
N ILE A 43 -4.34 13.40 -2.01
CA ILE A 43 -3.51 12.19 -1.87
C ILE A 43 -2.11 12.57 -1.37
N ILE A 44 -1.53 13.65 -1.92
CA ILE A 44 -0.22 14.16 -1.47
C ILE A 44 -0.27 14.65 -0.02
N SER A 45 -1.37 15.27 0.42
CA SER A 45 -1.54 15.67 1.82
C SER A 45 -1.55 14.47 2.76
N PHE A 46 -2.23 13.38 2.39
CA PHE A 46 -2.20 12.14 3.16
C PHE A 46 -0.79 11.52 3.20
N LEU A 47 -0.11 11.42 2.05
CA LEU A 47 1.25 10.90 1.98
C LEU A 47 2.24 11.75 2.80
N ASP A 48 2.08 13.08 2.82
CA ASP A 48 2.92 13.96 3.65
C ASP A 48 2.74 13.66 5.15
N LYS A 49 1.52 13.38 5.60
CA LYS A 49 1.24 12.97 6.99
C LYS A 49 1.90 11.63 7.31
N ILE A 50 1.72 10.62 6.45
CA ILE A 50 2.30 9.28 6.65
C ILE A 50 3.83 9.35 6.68
N SER A 51 4.44 10.16 5.81
CA SER A 51 5.90 10.34 5.77
C SER A 51 6.51 10.89 7.05
N LYS A 52 5.68 11.50 7.91
CA LYS A 52 6.08 12.10 9.19
C LYS A 52 5.80 11.20 10.39
N SER A 53 5.43 9.93 10.20
CA SER A 53 5.29 8.98 11.32
C SER A 53 6.60 8.91 12.13
N PHE A 54 6.50 8.63 13.43
CA PHE A 54 7.63 8.59 14.34
C PHE A 54 8.37 7.25 14.32
N GLY A 55 7.68 6.15 14.04
CA GLY A 55 8.22 4.80 14.09
C GLY A 55 7.31 3.77 13.43
N VAL A 56 7.49 2.50 13.81
CA VAL A 56 6.70 1.36 13.32
C VAL A 56 5.30 1.36 13.93
N GLU A 57 5.19 1.65 15.22
CA GLU A 57 3.94 1.53 15.99
C GLU A 57 2.84 2.51 15.55
N ASP A 58 3.22 3.68 15.04
CA ASP A 58 2.30 4.72 14.55
C ASP A 58 2.24 4.78 13.01
N PHE A 59 2.95 3.90 12.31
CA PHE A 59 2.94 3.86 10.87
C PHE A 59 1.68 3.18 10.35
N ASN A 60 0.88 3.93 9.59
CA ASN A 60 -0.33 3.43 8.95
C ASN A 60 -0.41 3.99 7.52
N PHE A 61 -0.51 3.09 6.54
CA PHE A 61 -0.79 3.40 5.15
C PHE A 61 -2.13 2.76 4.78
N PRO A 62 -3.24 3.54 4.80
CA PRO A 62 -4.58 3.01 4.59
C PRO A 62 -4.76 2.34 3.23
N ILE A 63 -5.49 1.23 3.20
CA ILE A 63 -5.79 0.52 1.95
C ILE A 63 -6.57 1.36 0.94
N ASP A 64 -7.54 2.16 1.40
CA ASP A 64 -8.33 3.03 0.51
C ASP A 64 -7.45 4.05 -0.22
N LEU A 65 -6.44 4.57 0.48
CA LEU A 65 -5.45 5.48 -0.10
C LEU A 65 -4.61 4.74 -1.15
N TRP A 66 -4.17 3.52 -0.85
CA TRP A 66 -3.40 2.70 -1.78
C TRP A 66 -4.19 2.34 -3.04
N ALA A 67 -5.44 1.90 -2.91
CA ALA A 67 -6.30 1.58 -4.05
C ALA A 67 -6.49 2.81 -4.96
N GLN A 68 -6.78 3.98 -4.40
CA GLN A 68 -6.88 5.23 -5.16
C GLN A 68 -5.59 5.55 -5.92
N ILE A 69 -4.43 5.45 -5.25
CA ILE A 69 -3.12 5.68 -5.86
C ILE A 69 -2.93 4.75 -7.06
N VAL A 70 -3.22 3.46 -6.92
CA VAL A 70 -3.09 2.49 -8.02
C VAL A 70 -3.98 2.87 -9.21
N TYR A 71 -5.24 3.24 -8.98
CA TYR A 71 -6.13 3.65 -10.08
C TYR A 71 -5.73 4.98 -10.72
N TYR A 72 -5.26 5.96 -9.96
CA TYR A 72 -4.65 7.16 -10.53
C TYR A 72 -3.43 6.82 -11.39
N SER A 73 -2.55 5.95 -10.90
CA SER A 73 -1.39 5.50 -11.67
C SER A 73 -1.79 4.82 -12.97
N LEU A 74 -2.76 3.89 -12.94
CA LEU A 74 -3.24 3.19 -14.14
C LEU A 74 -3.81 4.17 -15.16
N ASN A 75 -4.68 5.10 -14.73
CA ASN A 75 -5.32 6.09 -15.60
C ASN A 75 -4.29 6.94 -16.33
N TYR A 76 -3.24 7.37 -15.63
CA TYR A 76 -2.16 8.15 -16.24
C TYR A 76 -1.20 7.29 -17.07
N TYR A 77 -0.94 6.05 -16.67
CA TYR A 77 -0.03 5.14 -17.35
C TYR A 77 -0.53 4.81 -18.77
N GLU A 78 -1.84 4.66 -18.96
CA GLU A 78 -2.42 4.44 -20.29
C GLU A 78 -2.29 5.66 -21.21
N GLN A 79 -2.38 6.86 -20.65
CA GLN A 79 -2.40 8.12 -21.40
C GLN A 79 -1.01 8.68 -21.73
N LYS A 80 0.01 8.43 -20.91
CA LYS A 80 1.32 9.09 -20.99
C LYS A 80 2.44 8.10 -21.26
N ARG A 81 2.84 7.94 -22.54
CA ARG A 81 3.89 6.99 -22.93
C ARG A 81 5.29 7.35 -22.41
N ASP A 82 5.58 8.63 -22.21
CA ASP A 82 6.90 9.17 -21.87
C ASP A 82 7.19 9.21 -20.36
N ARG A 83 6.18 9.04 -19.50
CA ARG A 83 6.31 9.14 -18.03
C ARG A 83 6.04 7.84 -17.29
N LYS A 84 5.98 6.72 -18.01
CA LYS A 84 5.67 5.39 -17.46
C LYS A 84 6.65 4.95 -16.39
N GLU A 85 7.93 5.21 -16.59
CA GLU A 85 8.99 4.85 -15.63
C GLU A 85 8.84 5.62 -14.32
N ASP A 86 8.53 6.92 -14.38
CA ASP A 86 8.28 7.72 -13.17
C ASP A 86 7.06 7.19 -12.39
N ILE A 87 5.99 6.79 -13.08
CA ILE A 87 4.80 6.22 -12.42
C ILE A 87 5.15 4.91 -11.71
N LEU A 88 5.89 4.02 -12.38
CA LEU A 88 6.31 2.74 -11.81
C LEU A 88 7.28 2.93 -10.63
N GLU A 89 8.19 3.89 -10.73
CA GLU A 89 9.09 4.27 -9.64
C GLU A 89 8.31 4.77 -8.42
N ILE A 90 7.33 5.66 -8.61
CA ILE A 90 6.49 6.16 -7.53
C ILE A 90 5.66 5.01 -6.92
N LEU A 91 5.05 4.14 -7.73
CA LEU A 91 4.31 2.98 -7.23
C LEU A 91 5.20 2.04 -6.42
N ARG A 92 6.44 1.80 -6.86
CA ARG A 92 7.41 0.96 -6.11
C ARG A 92 7.66 1.53 -4.72
N ILE A 93 7.88 2.84 -4.59
CA ILE A 93 8.12 3.51 -3.30
C ILE A 93 6.88 3.43 -2.41
N LEU A 94 5.70 3.71 -2.96
CA LEU A 94 4.43 3.67 -2.23
C LEU A 94 4.09 2.25 -1.78
N TRP A 95 4.42 1.24 -2.58
CA TRP A 95 4.24 -0.16 -2.24
C TRP A 95 5.07 -0.57 -1.01
N GLN A 96 6.28 -0.03 -0.82
CA GLN A 96 7.08 -0.29 0.40
C GLN A 96 6.31 0.14 1.65
N GLY A 97 5.71 1.34 1.62
CA GLY A 97 4.88 1.85 2.70
C GLY A 97 3.63 1.00 2.90
N ARG A 98 2.90 0.67 1.82
CA ARG A 98 1.71 -0.19 1.95
C ARG A 98 2.04 -1.56 2.53
N LEU A 99 3.14 -2.18 2.09
CA LEU A 99 3.58 -3.50 2.55
C LEU A 99 3.93 -3.48 4.05
N ALA A 100 4.68 -2.47 4.50
CA ALA A 100 4.99 -2.30 5.92
C ALA A 100 3.71 -2.16 6.75
N SER A 101 2.76 -1.32 6.32
CA SER A 101 1.46 -1.16 7.00
C SER A 101 0.69 -2.48 7.06
N PHE A 102 0.65 -3.23 5.96
CA PHE A 102 -0.04 -4.52 5.92
C PHE A 102 0.58 -5.53 6.89
N ALA A 103 1.91 -5.62 6.90
CA ALA A 103 2.60 -6.52 7.81
C ALA A 103 2.41 -6.12 9.29
N ILE A 104 2.28 -4.84 9.60
CA ILE A 104 1.91 -4.35 10.95
C ILE A 104 0.46 -4.74 11.27
N GLU A 105 -0.48 -4.52 10.33
CA GLU A 105 -1.91 -4.84 10.47
C GLU A 105 -2.13 -6.34 10.75
N THR A 106 -1.33 -7.23 10.16
CA THR A 106 -1.53 -8.69 10.25
C THR A 106 -0.61 -9.41 11.23
N LYS A 107 0.32 -8.71 11.89
CA LYS A 107 1.40 -9.35 12.67
C LYS A 107 0.91 -10.33 13.74
N ASP A 108 -0.11 -9.93 14.47
CA ASP A 108 -0.60 -10.65 15.66
C ASP A 108 -2.01 -11.26 15.42
N LEU A 109 -2.40 -11.41 14.16
CA LEU A 109 -3.70 -11.96 13.76
C LEU A 109 -3.63 -13.47 13.57
N ASP A 110 -4.74 -14.14 13.90
CA ASP A 110 -4.92 -15.54 13.50
C ASP A 110 -5.27 -15.66 11.99
N MET A 111 -5.44 -16.88 11.52
CA MET A 111 -5.73 -17.17 10.11
C MET A 111 -7.05 -16.54 9.64
N GLU A 112 -8.11 -16.59 10.45
CA GLU A 112 -9.44 -16.08 10.08
C GLU A 112 -9.40 -14.55 10.01
N GLN A 113 -8.81 -13.91 11.01
CA GLN A 113 -8.60 -12.47 11.04
C GLN A 113 -7.71 -11.98 9.90
N SER A 114 -6.65 -12.72 9.57
CA SER A 114 -5.77 -12.40 8.44
C SER A 114 -6.52 -12.45 7.11
N GLU A 115 -7.40 -13.44 6.93
CA GLU A 115 -8.27 -13.54 5.75
C GLU A 115 -9.24 -12.36 5.67
N GLU A 116 -9.83 -11.93 6.79
CA GLU A 116 -10.68 -10.74 6.84
C GLU A 116 -9.94 -9.48 6.34
N VAL A 117 -8.69 -9.28 6.77
CA VAL A 117 -7.85 -8.16 6.28
C VAL A 117 -7.63 -8.28 4.77
N ILE A 118 -7.36 -9.48 4.24
CA ILE A 118 -7.22 -9.70 2.79
C ILE A 118 -8.52 -9.36 2.05
N GLN A 119 -9.68 -9.79 2.58
CA GLN A 119 -10.98 -9.48 1.99
C GLN A 119 -11.27 -7.98 2.00
N GLN A 120 -10.83 -7.24 3.03
CA GLN A 120 -10.89 -5.77 3.05
C GLN A 120 -10.05 -5.16 1.92
N GLN A 121 -8.84 -5.69 1.64
CA GLN A 121 -8.05 -5.24 0.48
C GLN A 121 -8.83 -5.44 -0.82
N VAL A 122 -9.40 -6.62 -1.01
CA VAL A 122 -10.18 -6.95 -2.21
C VAL A 122 -11.39 -6.02 -2.35
N GLY A 123 -12.09 -5.76 -1.24
CA GLY A 123 -13.22 -4.83 -1.19
C GLY A 123 -12.86 -3.43 -1.66
N ALA A 124 -11.80 -2.85 -1.10
CA ALA A 124 -11.32 -1.52 -1.47
C ALA A 124 -10.94 -1.46 -2.96
N PHE A 125 -10.18 -2.44 -3.46
CA PHE A 125 -9.82 -2.47 -4.89
C PHE A 125 -11.05 -2.59 -5.79
N LYS A 126 -12.05 -3.41 -5.45
CA LYS A 126 -13.30 -3.50 -6.22
C LYS A 126 -14.06 -2.17 -6.24
N GLU A 127 -14.22 -1.55 -5.08
CA GLU A 127 -14.92 -0.28 -4.93
C GLU A 127 -14.27 0.84 -5.77
N TYR A 128 -12.95 0.99 -5.66
CA TYR A 128 -12.25 2.04 -6.43
C TYR A 128 -12.14 1.71 -7.92
N LYS A 129 -12.13 0.43 -8.31
CA LYS A 129 -12.28 0.05 -9.72
C LYS A 129 -13.57 0.62 -10.29
N GLU A 130 -14.70 0.34 -9.64
CA GLU A 130 -16.02 0.79 -10.11
C GLU A 130 -16.12 2.32 -10.15
N LYS A 131 -15.52 3.03 -9.18
CA LYS A 131 -15.55 4.50 -9.14
C LYS A 131 -14.64 5.17 -10.17
N MET A 132 -13.49 4.59 -10.49
CA MET A 132 -12.39 5.29 -11.16
C MET A 132 -11.93 4.66 -12.48
N TRP A 133 -12.37 3.43 -12.78
CA TRP A 133 -11.90 2.64 -13.91
C TRP A 133 -13.08 1.94 -14.60
N GLN A 134 -13.62 2.60 -15.64
CA GLN A 134 -14.73 2.12 -16.47
C GLN A 134 -14.26 1.87 -17.90
#